data_AF-A0A8C5NTS1-F1
#
_entry.id   AF-A0A8C5NTS1-F1
#
_cell.length_a   1.000
_cell.length_b   1.000
_cell.length_c   1.000
_cell.angle_alpha   90.00
_cell.angle_beta   90.00
_cell.angle_gamma   90.00
#
_symmetry.space_group_name_H-M   'P 1'
#
loop_
_entity.id
_entity.type
_entity.pdbx_description
1 polymer ?
#
loop_
_entity_poly.entity_id
_entity_poly.type
_entity_poly.pdbx_seq_one_letter_code
_entity_poly.pdbx_strand_id
1 'polypeptide(L)'
;MGRWSGSRLPPSCLALLIVKFLALVCQVAQGTAPPGFHFTHSTYNATVYENSAARTYVNSQTRMGITMADLSWDIKYKIVSGDDEGFFKAEEVIIADFCFLRIRTKGGNSAILNREIQDNYLLMVKGSVRGEDLETWTKVNIQVLDMNDLRPLFSPTTYSVTIAESTPLRTSIAQVTATDADIGSNGEFYYYFKGKVDLFSVHPTSGVISLSGRLNYDEKNRYDLEILAVDRGMKLYGNNGVSSTAKLYVHIERINEHAPTISVVKKMEELFFYLLTVDINVRNMPFKNLALRNM
;
A
#
# COMPACT_ATOMS: atom_id res chain seq x y z
N MET A 1 9.54 62.74 73.37
CA MET A 1 8.37 61.83 73.31
C MET A 1 8.09 61.50 71.85
N GLY A 2 8.47 60.32 71.38
CA GLY A 2 8.19 59.84 70.01
C GLY A 2 7.82 58.36 70.07
N ARG A 3 6.55 58.06 69.80
CA ARG A 3 5.97 56.71 69.81
C ARG A 3 6.55 55.86 68.68
N TRP A 4 7.01 54.65 69.01
CA TRP A 4 7.21 53.57 68.04
C TRP A 4 5.86 52.89 67.75
N SER A 5 5.39 52.94 66.51
CA SER A 5 4.27 52.13 66.03
C SER A 5 4.81 50.88 65.35
N GLY A 6 4.63 49.71 65.99
CA GLY A 6 4.89 48.42 65.38
C GLY A 6 3.86 48.11 64.29
N SER A 7 4.30 48.02 63.05
CA SER A 7 3.49 47.53 61.94
C SER A 7 3.48 46.00 61.93
N ARG A 8 2.30 45.39 62.20
CA ARG A 8 2.05 43.96 61.94
C ARG A 8 1.99 43.74 60.43
N LEU A 9 2.78 42.78 59.94
CA LEU A 9 2.71 42.28 58.56
C LEU A 9 1.35 41.59 58.31
N PRO A 10 0.76 41.73 57.11
CA PRO A 10 -0.53 41.12 56.78
C PRO A 10 -0.43 39.58 56.68
N PRO A 11 -1.50 38.84 57.04
CA PRO A 11 -1.52 37.37 57.12
C PRO A 11 -1.31 36.66 55.77
N SER A 12 -1.37 37.39 54.64
CA SER A 12 -1.11 36.85 53.30
C SER A 12 0.38 36.57 53.02
N CYS A 13 1.31 37.23 53.72
CA CYS A 13 2.75 36.98 53.55
C CYS A 13 3.23 35.72 54.29
N LEU A 14 2.62 35.38 55.43
CA LEU A 14 2.94 34.15 56.17
C LEU A 14 2.45 32.89 55.44
N ALA A 15 1.27 32.95 54.80
CA ALA A 15 0.74 31.85 54.00
C ALA A 15 1.61 31.56 52.76
N LEU A 16 2.14 32.59 52.09
CA LEU A 16 3.07 32.40 50.97
C LEU A 16 4.42 31.81 51.40
N LEU A 17 4.90 32.14 52.59
CA LEU A 17 6.13 31.57 53.16
C LEU A 17 5.95 30.11 53.56
N ILE A 18 4.80 29.74 54.13
CA ILE A 18 4.48 28.35 54.51
C ILE A 18 4.27 27.47 53.26
N VAL A 19 3.61 27.97 52.21
CA VAL A 19 3.45 27.23 50.94
C VAL A 19 4.79 27.07 50.22
N LYS A 20 5.69 28.07 50.27
CA LYS A 20 7.06 27.94 49.74
C LYS A 20 7.93 26.99 50.57
N PHE A 21 7.73 26.93 51.89
CA PHE A 21 8.44 25.99 52.77
C PHE A 21 7.93 24.55 52.62
N LEU A 22 6.62 24.35 52.44
CA LEU A 22 6.03 23.05 52.09
C LEU A 22 6.42 22.59 50.68
N ALA A 23 6.57 23.50 49.72
CA ALA A 23 7.14 23.16 48.40
C ALA A 23 8.63 22.79 48.47
N LEU A 24 9.38 23.35 49.43
CA LEU A 24 10.79 23.00 49.67
C LEU A 24 10.94 21.66 50.40
N VAL A 25 10.01 21.32 51.31
CA VAL A 25 10.00 20.02 52.02
C VAL A 25 9.45 18.90 51.13
N CYS A 26 8.53 19.17 50.20
CA CYS A 26 8.08 18.19 49.19
C CYS A 26 9.11 17.91 48.08
N GLN A 27 10.19 18.69 47.97
CA GLN A 27 11.32 18.39 47.08
C GLN A 27 12.39 17.48 47.73
N VAL A 28 12.27 17.20 49.04
CA VAL A 28 13.23 16.35 49.78
C VAL A 28 12.69 14.93 50.01
N ALA A 29 11.59 14.56 49.33
CA ALA A 29 11.05 13.18 49.33
C ALA A 29 11.08 12.53 47.94
N GLN A 30 11.99 12.97 47.08
CA GLN A 30 12.39 12.21 45.89
C GLN A 30 13.86 11.89 46.11
N GLY A 31 14.17 10.60 46.25
CA GLY A 31 15.54 10.13 46.32
C GLY A 31 16.33 10.72 45.16
N THR A 32 17.18 11.70 45.48
CA THR A 32 18.13 12.26 44.55
C THR A 32 19.10 11.15 44.20
N ALA A 33 18.95 10.56 43.01
CA ALA A 33 19.98 9.69 42.46
C ALA A 33 21.33 10.43 42.60
N PRO A 34 22.39 9.75 43.07
CA PRO A 34 23.68 10.38 43.28
C PRO A 34 24.17 10.95 41.95
N PRO A 35 24.94 12.05 41.96
CA PRO A 35 25.57 12.57 40.75
C PRO A 35 26.44 11.47 40.14
N GLY A 36 25.99 10.89 39.03
CA GLY A 36 26.73 9.84 38.32
C GLY A 36 25.87 8.72 37.72
N PHE A 37 24.71 8.37 38.29
CA PHE A 37 23.90 7.27 37.76
C PHE A 37 22.83 7.75 36.76
N HIS A 38 23.25 7.96 35.51
CA HIS A 38 22.36 8.39 34.43
C HIS A 38 22.79 7.78 33.10
N PHE A 39 21.82 7.59 32.20
CA PHE A 39 22.13 7.23 30.82
C PHE A 39 22.94 8.33 30.14
N THR A 40 23.87 7.94 29.27
CA THR A 40 24.67 8.92 28.51
C THR A 40 23.83 9.88 27.67
N HIS A 41 22.63 9.44 27.25
CA HIS A 41 21.66 10.25 26.51
C HIS A 41 20.25 10.03 27.06
N SER A 42 19.43 11.08 26.97
CA SER A 42 18.00 11.04 27.32
C SER A 42 17.15 10.29 26.28
N THR A 43 17.63 10.22 25.04
CA THR A 43 17.02 9.48 23.93
C THR A 43 18.11 8.84 23.08
N TYR A 44 17.92 7.59 22.69
CA TYR A 44 18.75 6.88 21.71
C TYR A 44 17.92 6.54 20.47
N ASN A 45 18.58 6.49 19.32
CA ASN A 45 18.01 5.99 18.08
C ASN A 45 18.66 4.67 17.72
N ALA A 46 17.84 3.70 17.32
CA ALA A 46 18.29 2.40 16.88
C ALA A 46 17.43 1.91 15.70
N THR A 47 17.96 0.96 14.95
CA THR A 47 17.29 0.37 13.80
C THR A 47 17.36 -1.15 13.85
N VAL A 48 16.35 -1.83 13.32
CA VAL A 48 16.34 -3.29 13.16
C VAL A 48 15.52 -3.64 11.93
N TYR A 49 15.92 -4.62 11.14
CA TYR A 49 15.10 -5.07 10.02
C TYR A 49 13.85 -5.79 10.53
N GLU A 50 12.72 -5.65 9.84
CA GLU A 50 11.59 -6.55 10.04
C GLU A 50 11.99 -8.00 9.74
N ASN A 51 11.17 -8.96 10.15
CA ASN A 51 11.46 -10.39 9.99
C ASN A 51 12.82 -10.85 10.56
N SER A 52 13.51 -10.00 11.33
CA SER A 52 14.79 -10.30 11.94
C SER A 52 14.68 -11.54 12.81
N ALA A 53 15.66 -12.44 12.67
CA ALA A 53 15.72 -13.64 13.48
C ALA A 53 15.68 -13.31 14.98
N ALA A 54 15.21 -14.26 15.77
CA ALA A 54 15.25 -14.17 17.22
C ALA A 54 16.66 -13.82 17.72
N ARG A 55 16.75 -12.96 18.73
CA ARG A 55 18.00 -12.52 19.35
C ARG A 55 18.88 -11.65 18.44
N THR A 56 18.31 -11.07 17.40
CA THR A 56 18.99 -10.04 16.60
C THR A 56 19.09 -8.75 17.42
N TYR A 57 20.28 -8.18 17.53
CA TYR A 57 20.48 -6.92 18.24
C TYR A 57 20.12 -5.73 17.35
N VAL A 58 19.48 -4.73 17.95
CA VAL A 58 19.24 -3.45 17.27
C VAL A 58 20.57 -2.75 17.00
N ASN A 59 20.67 -2.09 15.85
CA ASN A 59 21.83 -1.32 15.47
C ASN A 59 21.68 0.13 15.95
N SER A 60 22.69 0.68 16.61
CA SER A 60 22.72 2.09 17.01
C SER A 60 24.09 2.67 16.73
N GLN A 61 24.13 3.90 16.20
CA GLN A 61 25.39 4.62 15.96
C GLN A 61 26.03 5.12 17.26
N THR A 62 25.24 5.25 18.32
CA THR A 62 25.67 5.70 19.64
C THR A 62 25.74 4.53 20.61
N ARG A 63 26.76 4.51 21.48
CA ARG A 63 26.84 3.53 22.57
C ARG A 63 25.74 3.81 23.58
N MET A 64 24.73 2.96 23.64
CA MET A 64 23.64 3.06 24.59
C MET A 64 24.07 2.48 25.94
N GLY A 65 23.84 3.20 27.03
CA GLY A 65 24.19 2.71 28.36
C GLY A 65 24.43 3.78 29.42
N ILE A 66 25.07 3.36 30.50
CA ILE A 66 25.42 4.17 31.68
C ILE A 66 26.93 4.07 31.91
N THR A 67 27.58 5.21 32.10
CA THR A 67 28.96 5.26 32.59
C THR A 67 28.98 5.00 34.09
N MET A 68 29.79 4.04 34.52
CA MET A 68 29.86 3.58 35.91
C MET A 68 30.85 4.44 36.68
N ALA A 69 30.35 5.21 37.65
CA ALA A 69 31.19 5.91 38.62
C ALA A 69 31.73 4.93 39.69
N ASP A 70 30.97 3.89 39.98
CA ASP A 70 31.33 2.80 40.88
C ASP A 70 31.31 1.47 40.12
N LEU A 71 32.45 0.78 40.09
CA LEU A 71 32.62 -0.50 39.41
C LEU A 71 31.94 -1.67 40.15
N SER A 72 31.46 -1.45 41.37
CA SER A 72 30.70 -2.44 42.15
C SER A 72 29.21 -2.51 41.78
N TRP A 73 28.70 -1.53 41.01
CA TRP A 73 27.29 -1.50 40.61
C TRP A 73 26.90 -2.70 39.73
N ASP A 74 25.95 -3.51 40.20
CA ASP A 74 25.23 -4.51 39.37
C ASP A 74 24.01 -3.83 38.72
N ILE A 75 24.26 -3.19 37.56
CA ILE A 75 23.25 -2.46 36.79
C ILE A 75 22.36 -3.44 36.03
N LYS A 76 21.04 -3.30 36.17
CA LYS A 76 20.03 -4.02 35.41
C LYS A 76 19.21 -3.09 34.53
N TYR A 77 18.95 -3.52 33.31
CA TYR A 77 18.06 -2.82 32.38
C TYR A 77 16.73 -3.53 32.24
N LYS A 78 15.64 -2.75 32.22
CA LYS A 78 14.29 -3.27 31.99
C LYS A 78 13.51 -2.33 31.07
N ILE A 79 12.89 -2.90 30.04
CA ILE A 79 11.90 -2.19 29.23
C ILE A 79 10.62 -2.09 30.06
N VAL A 80 10.14 -0.87 30.29
CA VAL A 80 8.97 -0.60 31.16
C VAL A 80 7.71 -0.24 30.37
N SER A 81 7.85 0.25 29.12
CA SER A 81 6.73 0.52 28.22
C SER A 81 7.19 0.63 26.77
N GLY A 82 6.23 0.59 25.82
CA GLY A 82 6.47 0.76 24.39
C GLY A 82 6.72 -0.54 23.62
N ASP A 83 6.59 -1.69 24.30
CA ASP A 83 6.76 -3.04 23.75
C ASP A 83 5.63 -3.94 24.26
N ASP A 84 4.40 -3.58 23.92
CA ASP A 84 3.19 -4.22 24.48
C ASP A 84 3.05 -5.67 23.98
N GLU A 85 3.52 -5.93 22.76
CA GLU A 85 3.59 -7.25 22.13
C GLU A 85 4.81 -8.07 22.61
N GLY A 86 5.77 -7.45 23.29
CA GLY A 86 6.94 -8.13 23.82
C GLY A 86 7.94 -8.59 22.76
N PHE A 87 8.15 -7.80 21.70
CA PHE A 87 9.15 -8.03 20.66
C PHE A 87 10.59 -7.85 21.14
N PHE A 88 10.82 -7.07 22.19
CA PHE A 88 12.16 -6.65 22.59
C PHE A 88 12.58 -7.20 23.96
N LYS A 89 13.89 -7.31 24.14
CA LYS A 89 14.52 -7.59 25.42
C LYS A 89 15.76 -6.73 25.59
N ALA A 90 15.82 -6.01 26.71
CA ALA A 90 17.03 -5.34 27.16
C ALA A 90 17.97 -6.33 27.87
N GLU A 91 19.25 -6.21 27.60
CA GLU A 91 20.34 -6.98 28.20
C GLU A 91 21.50 -6.04 28.51
N GLU A 92 22.08 -6.23 29.69
CA GLU A 92 23.26 -5.52 30.16
C GLU A 92 24.55 -6.23 29.75
N VAL A 93 25.55 -5.47 29.35
CA VAL A 93 26.93 -5.96 29.17
C VAL A 93 27.89 -4.95 29.76
N ILE A 94 28.59 -5.34 30.83
CA ILE A 94 29.58 -4.47 31.48
C ILE A 94 30.94 -4.68 30.83
N ILE A 95 31.58 -3.58 30.43
CA ILE A 95 32.95 -3.56 29.93
C ILE A 95 33.65 -2.36 30.56
N ALA A 96 34.66 -2.64 31.39
CA ALA A 96 35.39 -1.62 32.14
C ALA A 96 34.45 -0.71 32.95
N ASP A 97 34.47 0.59 32.68
CA ASP A 97 33.69 1.63 33.34
C ASP A 97 32.34 1.91 32.64
N PHE A 98 31.88 1.01 31.75
CA PHE A 98 30.64 1.22 31.01
C PHE A 98 29.73 -0.01 31.04
N CYS A 99 28.46 0.21 31.41
CA CYS A 99 27.42 -0.79 31.25
C CYS A 99 26.63 -0.50 29.97
N PHE A 100 26.78 -1.37 28.97
CA PHE A 100 26.08 -1.28 27.70
C PHE A 100 24.65 -1.76 27.85
N LEU A 101 23.71 -0.91 27.42
CA LEU A 101 22.35 -1.31 27.12
C LEU A 101 22.33 -1.92 25.71
N ARG A 102 22.09 -3.23 25.64
CA ARG A 102 21.84 -3.92 24.37
C ARG A 102 20.38 -4.29 24.31
N ILE A 103 19.73 -3.97 23.19
CA ILE A 103 18.35 -4.40 22.93
C ILE A 103 18.39 -5.41 21.80
N ARG A 104 17.67 -6.51 21.97
CA ARG A 104 17.52 -7.54 20.95
C ARG A 104 16.07 -7.93 20.76
N THR A 105 15.77 -8.49 19.60
CA THR A 105 14.49 -9.13 19.33
C THR A 105 14.32 -10.38 20.19
N LYS A 106 13.10 -10.65 20.61
CA LYS A 106 12.66 -11.92 21.16
C LYS A 106 12.24 -12.85 20.03
N GLY A 107 12.37 -14.15 20.27
CA GLY A 107 11.87 -15.20 19.38
C GLY A 107 10.83 -16.04 20.07
N GLY A 108 9.81 -16.45 19.32
CA GLY A 108 8.72 -17.33 19.74
C GLY A 108 7.69 -17.44 18.61
N ASN A 109 6.76 -18.39 18.70
CA ASN A 109 5.85 -18.77 17.59
C ASN A 109 4.85 -17.66 17.15
N SER A 110 4.89 -16.44 17.69
CA SER A 110 3.89 -15.41 17.37
C SER A 110 4.41 -13.98 17.33
N ALA A 111 5.69 -13.71 17.63
CA ALA A 111 6.21 -12.34 17.70
C ALA A 111 7.33 -12.14 16.68
N ILE A 112 6.95 -11.71 15.47
CA ILE A 112 7.84 -11.28 14.39
C ILE A 112 7.55 -9.81 14.13
N LEU A 113 8.58 -8.98 14.02
CA LEU A 113 8.44 -7.58 13.62
C LEU A 113 7.93 -7.53 12.18
N ASN A 114 6.88 -6.75 11.94
CA ASN A 114 6.34 -6.47 10.61
C ASN A 114 6.18 -4.95 10.46
N ARG A 115 6.84 -4.38 9.46
CA ARG A 115 6.89 -2.94 9.26
C ARG A 115 5.56 -2.39 8.74
N GLU A 116 4.82 -3.14 7.93
CA GLU A 116 3.53 -2.69 7.38
C GLU A 116 2.46 -2.49 8.46
N ILE A 117 2.59 -3.18 9.59
CA ILE A 117 1.74 -3.01 10.76
C ILE A 117 2.27 -1.87 11.64
N GLN A 118 3.56 -1.89 11.98
CA GLN A 118 4.17 -0.88 12.83
C GLN A 118 5.67 -0.71 12.50
N ASP A 119 6.03 0.49 12.07
CA ASP A 119 7.39 0.82 11.60
C ASP A 119 8.28 1.44 12.68
N ASN A 120 7.74 1.78 13.85
CA ASN A 120 8.48 2.45 14.90
C ASN A 120 8.01 2.07 16.31
N TYR A 121 8.97 1.90 17.22
CA TYR A 121 8.72 1.63 18.64
C TYR A 121 9.46 2.64 19.50
N LEU A 122 8.73 3.29 20.42
CA LEU A 122 9.31 4.20 21.41
C LEU A 122 9.36 3.50 22.77
N LEU A 123 10.51 2.89 23.07
CA LEU A 123 10.70 2.17 24.32
C LEU A 123 11.08 3.12 25.44
N MET A 124 10.48 2.92 26.61
CA MET A 124 11.00 3.48 27.87
C MET A 124 11.84 2.42 28.56
N VAL A 125 13.11 2.71 28.80
CA VAL A 125 14.04 1.78 29.46
C VAL A 125 14.44 2.34 30.82
N LYS A 126 14.28 1.52 31.85
CA LYS A 126 14.73 1.78 33.21
C LYS A 126 16.09 1.10 33.43
N GLY A 127 17.06 1.86 33.95
CA GLY A 127 18.28 1.34 34.55
C GLY A 127 18.15 1.38 36.07
N SER A 128 18.50 0.30 36.76
CA SER A 128 18.50 0.24 38.23
C SER A 128 19.71 -0.51 38.74
N VAL A 129 20.24 -0.11 39.91
CA VAL A 129 21.33 -0.84 40.58
C VAL A 129 20.73 -1.86 41.55
N ARG A 130 21.23 -3.10 41.52
CA ARG A 130 20.72 -4.14 42.43
C ARG A 130 21.16 -3.86 43.86
N GLY A 131 20.19 -3.76 44.77
CA GLY A 131 20.45 -3.57 46.21
C GLY A 131 20.63 -2.10 46.63
N GLU A 132 20.51 -1.17 45.68
CA GLU A 132 20.47 0.27 45.95
C GLU A 132 19.22 0.88 45.34
N ASP A 133 18.70 1.96 45.94
CA ASP A 133 17.55 2.71 45.41
C ASP A 133 18.00 3.71 44.32
N LEU A 134 18.84 3.25 43.40
CA LEU A 134 19.34 4.05 42.27
C LEU A 134 18.64 3.64 40.99
N GLU A 135 17.91 4.60 40.41
CA GLU A 135 17.12 4.39 39.20
C GLU A 135 17.28 5.57 38.23
N THR A 136 17.26 5.25 36.94
CA THR A 136 17.29 6.25 35.87
C THR A 136 16.53 5.72 34.65
N TRP A 137 16.10 6.62 33.77
CA TRP A 137 15.29 6.29 32.59
C TRP A 137 15.84 6.93 31.33
N THR A 138 15.63 6.27 30.21
CA THR A 138 15.93 6.79 28.88
C THR A 138 14.88 6.32 27.88
N LYS A 139 14.76 7.03 26.76
CA LYS A 139 13.94 6.61 25.63
C LYS A 139 14.81 5.94 24.57
N VAL A 140 14.30 4.90 23.94
CA VAL A 140 14.94 4.29 22.76
C VAL A 140 13.92 4.27 21.63
N ASN A 141 14.19 5.04 20.58
CA ASN A 141 13.40 5.03 19.36
C ASN A 141 13.97 3.96 18.42
N ILE A 142 13.21 2.89 18.21
CA ILE A 142 13.58 1.78 17.31
C ILE A 142 12.78 1.94 16.02
N GLN A 143 13.48 2.24 14.94
CA GLN A 143 12.91 2.21 13.60
C GLN A 143 13.04 0.80 13.01
N VAL A 144 11.93 0.25 12.54
CA VAL A 144 11.90 -1.00 11.79
C VAL A 144 12.24 -0.69 10.34
N LEU A 145 13.28 -1.34 9.83
CA LEU A 145 13.74 -1.22 8.45
C LEU A 145 13.05 -2.26 7.58
N ASP A 146 12.69 -1.81 6.40
CA ASP A 146 11.98 -2.59 5.39
C ASP A 146 12.83 -3.73 4.84
N MET A 147 12.18 -4.88 4.60
CA MET A 147 12.70 -5.98 3.81
C MET A 147 11.77 -6.23 2.63
N ASN A 148 12.32 -6.68 1.50
CA ASN A 148 11.51 -7.08 0.35
C ASN A 148 10.86 -8.45 0.61
N ASP A 149 9.82 -8.50 1.44
CA ASP A 149 9.09 -9.71 1.81
C ASP A 149 7.66 -9.75 1.27
N LEU A 150 7.15 -8.63 0.75
CA LEU A 150 5.91 -8.59 -0.01
C LEU A 150 6.19 -8.66 -1.51
N ARG A 151 5.10 -8.64 -2.26
CA ARG A 151 5.15 -8.74 -3.71
C ARG A 151 4.09 -7.87 -4.33
N PRO A 152 4.28 -7.44 -5.58
CA PRO A 152 3.27 -6.67 -6.26
C PRO A 152 2.01 -7.52 -6.41
N LEU A 153 0.84 -6.95 -6.13
CA LEU A 153 -0.46 -7.61 -6.25
C LEU A 153 -1.35 -6.85 -7.22
N PHE A 154 -1.83 -7.54 -8.25
CA PHE A 154 -2.81 -6.99 -9.18
C PHE A 154 -4.19 -6.81 -8.54
N SER A 155 -4.82 -5.67 -8.82
CA SER A 155 -6.22 -5.42 -8.46
C SER A 155 -6.89 -4.56 -9.55
N PRO A 156 -7.81 -5.12 -10.37
CA PRO A 156 -8.27 -6.53 -10.37
C PRO A 156 -7.22 -7.50 -10.95
N THR A 157 -7.45 -8.81 -10.79
CA THR A 157 -6.61 -9.89 -11.36
C THR A 157 -7.05 -10.34 -12.76
N THR A 158 -8.22 -9.90 -13.22
CA THR A 158 -8.76 -10.21 -14.54
C THR A 158 -9.33 -8.96 -15.19
N TYR A 159 -9.00 -8.76 -16.46
CA TYR A 159 -9.39 -7.64 -17.30
C TYR A 159 -10.00 -8.17 -18.59
N SER A 160 -10.89 -7.39 -19.20
CA SER A 160 -11.46 -7.70 -20.51
C SER A 160 -11.64 -6.41 -21.31
N VAL A 161 -11.31 -6.45 -22.59
CA VAL A 161 -11.54 -5.35 -23.53
C VAL A 161 -11.98 -5.90 -24.88
N THR A 162 -12.82 -5.14 -25.57
CA THR A 162 -13.20 -5.40 -26.96
C THR A 162 -12.69 -4.28 -27.85
N ILE A 163 -12.02 -4.64 -28.95
CA ILE A 163 -11.44 -3.70 -29.92
C ILE A 163 -11.78 -4.14 -31.34
N ALA A 164 -11.96 -3.18 -32.26
CA ALA A 164 -12.20 -3.49 -33.67
C ALA A 164 -10.92 -4.01 -34.34
N GLU A 165 -11.03 -4.86 -35.36
CA GLU A 165 -9.87 -5.28 -36.15
C GLU A 165 -9.15 -4.11 -36.86
N SER A 166 -9.86 -3.00 -37.11
CA SER A 166 -9.32 -1.76 -37.66
C SER A 166 -8.65 -0.83 -36.64
N THR A 167 -8.52 -1.26 -35.38
CA THR A 167 -7.93 -0.45 -34.31
C THR A 167 -6.51 0.00 -34.74
N PRO A 168 -6.22 1.31 -34.70
CA PRO A 168 -4.90 1.82 -35.09
C PRO A 168 -3.77 1.27 -34.22
N LEU A 169 -2.60 1.10 -34.83
CA LEU A 169 -1.38 0.75 -34.09
C LEU A 169 -1.05 1.85 -33.06
N ARG A 170 -0.43 1.42 -31.95
CA ARG A 170 -0.08 2.23 -30.77
C ARG A 170 -1.27 2.79 -29.98
N THR A 171 -2.49 2.36 -30.30
CA THR A 171 -3.66 2.63 -29.45
C THR A 171 -3.50 1.93 -28.11
N SER A 172 -3.72 2.66 -27.01
CA SER A 172 -3.86 2.09 -25.68
C SER A 172 -5.21 1.38 -25.58
N ILE A 173 -5.20 0.10 -25.23
CA ILE A 173 -6.42 -0.74 -25.18
C ILE A 173 -6.81 -1.10 -23.75
N ALA A 174 -5.85 -1.14 -22.82
CA ALA A 174 -6.11 -1.48 -21.43
C ALA A 174 -5.00 -0.90 -20.55
N GLN A 175 -5.26 -0.81 -19.24
CA GLN A 175 -4.24 -0.52 -18.26
C GLN A 175 -4.43 -1.47 -17.07
N VAL A 176 -3.37 -2.18 -16.72
CA VAL A 176 -3.34 -3.04 -15.53
C VAL A 176 -2.71 -2.30 -14.37
N THR A 177 -3.16 -2.62 -13.16
CA THR A 177 -2.65 -2.00 -11.93
C THR A 177 -2.30 -3.09 -10.92
N ALA A 178 -1.05 -3.03 -10.44
CA ALA A 178 -0.57 -3.75 -9.28
C ALA A 178 -0.07 -2.77 -8.21
N THR A 179 0.00 -3.23 -6.96
CA THR A 179 0.53 -2.47 -5.82
C THR A 179 1.43 -3.35 -4.98
N ASP A 180 2.52 -2.79 -4.49
CA ASP A 180 3.39 -3.39 -3.49
C ASP A 180 3.39 -2.50 -2.24
N ALA A 181 3.42 -3.10 -1.06
CA ALA A 181 3.38 -2.38 0.22
C ALA A 181 4.78 -2.16 0.84
N ASP A 182 5.80 -2.80 0.28
CA ASP A 182 7.21 -2.53 0.59
C ASP A 182 7.59 -1.09 0.20
N ILE A 183 8.63 -0.53 0.82
CA ILE A 183 9.02 0.87 0.60
C ILE A 183 10.28 1.04 -0.23
N GLY A 184 10.39 2.20 -0.88
CA GLY A 184 11.57 2.55 -1.68
C GLY A 184 11.81 1.54 -2.80
N SER A 185 13.04 1.08 -2.94
CA SER A 185 13.43 0.14 -4.00
C SER A 185 12.84 -1.26 -3.85
N ASN A 186 12.38 -1.64 -2.65
CA ASN A 186 11.77 -2.96 -2.42
C ASN A 186 10.36 -3.00 -3.03
N GLY A 187 9.58 -1.93 -2.89
CA GLY A 187 8.27 -1.79 -3.55
C GLY A 187 8.31 -1.43 -5.05
N GLU A 188 9.49 -1.32 -5.68
CA GLU A 188 9.60 -1.07 -7.11
C GLU A 188 9.42 -2.36 -7.93
N PHE A 189 8.58 -2.31 -8.96
CA PHE A 189 8.35 -3.44 -9.85
C PHE A 189 8.07 -3.00 -11.29
N TYR A 190 8.13 -3.96 -12.23
CA TYR A 190 7.82 -3.74 -13.63
C TYR A 190 6.82 -4.76 -14.18
N TYR A 191 6.05 -4.32 -15.19
CA TYR A 191 5.10 -5.15 -15.92
C TYR A 191 5.74 -5.83 -17.13
N TYR A 192 5.40 -7.10 -17.33
CA TYR A 192 5.84 -7.91 -18.47
C TYR A 192 4.74 -8.86 -18.94
N PHE A 193 4.74 -9.27 -20.19
CA PHE A 193 3.95 -10.43 -20.60
C PHE A 193 4.64 -11.72 -20.18
N LYS A 194 3.84 -12.69 -19.74
CA LYS A 194 4.31 -14.05 -19.54
C LYS A 194 4.40 -14.74 -20.91
N GLY A 195 5.61 -14.86 -21.42
CA GLY A 195 5.89 -15.42 -22.74
C GLY A 195 5.95 -14.36 -23.83
N LYS A 196 6.15 -14.82 -25.07
CA LYS A 196 6.29 -13.94 -26.23
C LYS A 196 4.91 -13.48 -26.72
N VAL A 197 4.73 -12.17 -26.84
CA VAL A 197 3.52 -11.53 -27.36
C VAL A 197 3.94 -10.55 -28.45
N ASP A 198 3.51 -10.79 -29.69
CA ASP A 198 3.96 -10.01 -30.86
C ASP A 198 3.05 -8.83 -31.18
N LEU A 199 1.73 -8.96 -30.93
CA LEU A 199 0.74 -7.98 -31.35
C LEU A 199 0.45 -6.92 -30.28
N PHE A 200 0.94 -7.09 -29.06
CA PHE A 200 0.67 -6.18 -27.94
C PHE A 200 1.98 -5.86 -27.22
N SER A 201 2.07 -4.65 -26.68
CA SER A 201 3.14 -4.21 -25.78
C SER A 201 2.55 -3.75 -24.46
N VAL A 202 3.32 -3.91 -23.38
CA VAL A 202 2.98 -3.40 -22.05
C VAL A 202 4.05 -2.41 -21.62
N HIS A 203 3.62 -1.24 -21.15
CA HIS A 203 4.54 -0.24 -20.63
C HIS A 203 5.03 -0.68 -19.24
N PRO A 204 6.35 -0.78 -19.00
CA PRO A 204 6.90 -1.48 -17.85
C PRO A 204 6.56 -0.82 -16.51
N THR A 205 6.32 0.49 -16.45
CA THR A 205 5.99 1.19 -15.19
C THR A 205 4.53 1.58 -15.03
N SER A 206 3.80 1.79 -16.13
CA SER A 206 2.42 2.31 -16.06
C SER A 206 1.37 1.22 -16.23
N GLY A 207 1.76 0.02 -16.68
CA GLY A 207 0.85 -1.08 -16.96
C GLY A 207 -0.05 -0.84 -18.17
N VAL A 208 0.20 0.22 -18.95
CA VAL A 208 -0.56 0.53 -20.17
C VAL A 208 -0.25 -0.50 -21.25
N ILE A 209 -1.28 -1.14 -21.78
CA ILE A 209 -1.19 -2.14 -22.84
C ILE A 209 -1.63 -1.50 -24.15
N SER A 210 -0.78 -1.60 -25.18
CA SER A 210 -1.00 -0.97 -26.48
C SER A 210 -0.87 -1.96 -27.63
N LEU A 211 -1.63 -1.73 -28.69
CA LEU A 211 -1.57 -2.53 -29.91
C LEU A 211 -0.28 -2.25 -30.69
N SER A 212 0.48 -3.28 -31.01
CA SER A 212 1.76 -3.17 -31.74
C SER A 212 1.74 -3.84 -33.12
N GLY A 213 0.77 -4.72 -33.37
CA GLY A 213 0.57 -5.38 -34.66
C GLY A 213 -0.86 -5.24 -35.19
N ARG A 214 -1.06 -5.53 -36.48
CA ARG A 214 -2.38 -5.48 -37.11
C ARG A 214 -3.22 -6.66 -36.63
N LEU A 215 -4.51 -6.41 -36.43
CA LEU A 215 -5.49 -7.43 -36.06
C LEU A 215 -6.16 -7.95 -37.32
N ASN A 216 -6.54 -9.22 -37.28
CA ASN A 216 -7.33 -9.86 -38.32
C ASN A 216 -8.36 -10.76 -37.63
N TYR A 217 -9.65 -10.39 -37.75
CA TYR A 217 -10.72 -11.13 -37.10
C TYR A 217 -10.81 -12.59 -37.59
N ASP A 218 -10.57 -12.81 -38.89
CA ASP A 218 -10.67 -14.12 -39.52
C ASP A 218 -9.52 -15.06 -39.12
N GLU A 219 -8.38 -14.53 -38.72
CA GLU A 219 -7.26 -15.31 -38.17
C GLU A 219 -7.48 -15.65 -36.69
N LYS A 220 -7.82 -14.63 -35.87
CA LYS A 220 -7.96 -14.79 -34.42
C LYS A 220 -8.82 -13.69 -33.81
N ASN A 221 -9.95 -14.10 -33.22
CA ASN A 221 -10.93 -13.19 -32.65
C ASN A 221 -10.80 -12.97 -31.12
N ARG A 222 -9.85 -13.64 -30.46
CA ARG A 222 -9.61 -13.49 -29.02
C ARG A 222 -8.14 -13.74 -28.65
N TYR A 223 -7.58 -12.90 -27.80
CA TYR A 223 -6.26 -13.08 -27.19
C TYR A 223 -6.37 -13.17 -25.68
N ASP A 224 -5.70 -14.17 -25.11
CA ASP A 224 -5.63 -14.41 -23.67
C ASP A 224 -4.20 -14.08 -23.25
N LEU A 225 -4.02 -12.89 -22.68
CA LEU A 225 -2.72 -12.37 -22.28
C LEU A 225 -2.54 -12.56 -20.77
N GLU A 226 -1.39 -13.09 -20.36
CA GLU A 226 -0.97 -13.15 -18.96
C GLU A 226 0.09 -12.06 -18.73
N ILE A 227 -0.17 -11.16 -17.78
CA ILE A 227 0.73 -10.06 -17.42
C ILE A 227 1.30 -10.35 -16.04
N LEU A 228 2.62 -10.20 -15.90
CA LEU A 228 3.37 -10.32 -14.66
C LEU A 228 3.70 -8.93 -14.12
N ALA A 229 3.67 -8.78 -12.80
CA ALA A 229 4.34 -7.69 -12.09
C ALA A 229 5.49 -8.30 -11.30
N VAL A 230 6.72 -7.83 -11.54
CA VAL A 230 7.96 -8.43 -11.00
C VAL A 230 8.72 -7.38 -10.21
N ASP A 231 8.93 -7.66 -8.93
CA ASP A 231 9.70 -6.86 -7.97
C ASP A 231 11.19 -6.73 -8.33
N ARG A 232 11.82 -5.65 -7.87
CA ARG A 232 13.25 -5.36 -8.06
C ARG A 232 14.09 -5.62 -6.82
N GLY A 233 13.47 -5.90 -5.66
CA GLY A 233 14.19 -6.11 -4.41
C GLY A 233 15.09 -7.34 -4.40
N MET A 234 16.16 -7.27 -3.62
CA MET A 234 17.04 -8.41 -3.36
C MET A 234 16.34 -9.40 -2.42
N LYS A 235 16.02 -10.59 -2.92
CA LYS A 235 15.26 -11.60 -2.17
C LYS A 235 16.11 -12.28 -1.13
N LEU A 236 15.55 -12.43 0.07
CA LEU A 236 16.20 -13.11 1.20
C LEU A 236 16.04 -14.64 1.13
N TYR A 237 14.96 -15.15 0.54
CA TYR A 237 14.69 -16.59 0.42
C TYR A 237 13.91 -16.95 -0.87
N GLY A 238 14.28 -18.07 -1.51
CA GLY A 238 13.52 -18.70 -2.60
C GLY A 238 13.86 -18.23 -4.01
N ASN A 239 14.19 -19.17 -4.89
CA ASN A 239 14.76 -18.92 -6.22
C ASN A 239 13.72 -18.59 -7.33
N ASN A 240 12.51 -18.16 -6.95
CA ASN A 240 11.45 -17.90 -7.89
C ASN A 240 11.00 -16.46 -7.74
N GLY A 241 11.16 -15.67 -8.82
CA GLY A 241 10.61 -14.33 -8.95
C GLY A 241 9.25 -14.25 -8.28
N VAL A 242 9.13 -13.47 -7.21
CA VAL A 242 7.88 -13.31 -6.47
C VAL A 242 7.02 -12.35 -7.29
N SER A 243 6.48 -12.88 -8.38
CA SER A 243 5.64 -12.15 -9.32
C SER A 243 4.18 -12.51 -9.10
N SER A 244 3.28 -11.53 -9.16
CA SER A 244 1.85 -11.81 -9.36
C SER A 244 1.52 -11.85 -10.84
N THR A 245 0.36 -12.44 -11.18
CA THR A 245 -0.12 -12.54 -12.56
C THR A 245 -1.55 -12.02 -12.65
N ALA A 246 -1.84 -11.24 -13.68
CA ALA A 246 -3.19 -10.88 -14.11
C ALA A 246 -3.48 -11.41 -15.52
N LYS A 247 -4.75 -11.66 -15.80
CA LYS A 247 -5.23 -12.09 -17.13
C LYS A 247 -5.94 -10.94 -17.83
N LEU A 248 -5.65 -10.71 -19.11
CA LEU A 248 -6.39 -9.79 -19.97
C LEU A 248 -6.95 -10.57 -21.16
N TYR A 249 -8.27 -10.52 -21.31
CA TYR A 249 -8.98 -11.03 -22.48
C TYR A 249 -9.20 -9.88 -23.47
N VAL A 250 -8.65 -10.00 -24.67
CA VAL A 250 -8.85 -9.04 -25.76
C VAL A 250 -9.75 -9.68 -26.81
N HIS A 251 -10.96 -9.17 -26.95
CA HIS A 251 -11.92 -9.60 -27.97
C HIS A 251 -11.80 -8.71 -29.20
N ILE A 252 -11.78 -9.34 -30.39
CA ILE A 252 -11.71 -8.61 -31.66
C ILE A 252 -13.12 -8.60 -32.27
N GLU A 253 -13.58 -7.41 -32.64
CA GLU A 253 -14.81 -7.25 -33.42
C GLU A 253 -14.49 -7.11 -34.91
N ARG A 254 -15.26 -7.84 -35.72
CA ARG A 254 -15.25 -7.69 -37.18
C ARG A 254 -15.83 -6.33 -37.53
N ILE A 255 -15.20 -5.62 -38.46
CA ILE A 255 -15.82 -4.47 -39.11
C ILE A 255 -16.42 -4.88 -40.45
N ASN A 256 -17.64 -4.43 -40.73
CA ASN A 256 -18.21 -4.63 -42.05
C ASN A 256 -17.67 -3.57 -43.00
N GLU A 257 -16.64 -3.92 -43.78
CA GLU A 257 -16.04 -3.06 -44.81
C GLU A 257 -16.82 -3.05 -46.14
N HIS A 258 -17.86 -3.88 -46.28
CA HIS A 258 -18.62 -3.99 -47.52
C HIS A 258 -19.91 -3.16 -47.51
N ALA A 259 -20.11 -2.37 -48.57
CA ALA A 259 -21.38 -1.69 -48.82
C ALA A 259 -22.48 -2.74 -49.06
N PRO A 260 -23.69 -2.58 -48.46
CA PRO A 260 -24.78 -3.51 -48.71
C PRO A 260 -25.19 -3.47 -50.18
N THR A 261 -25.10 -4.61 -50.86
CA THR A 261 -25.65 -4.76 -52.21
C THR A 261 -27.15 -4.97 -52.13
N ILE A 262 -27.92 -3.91 -52.38
CA ILE A 262 -29.39 -4.01 -52.52
C ILE A 262 -29.70 -4.56 -53.91
N SER A 263 -30.01 -5.85 -54.00
CA SER A 263 -30.62 -6.42 -55.21
C SER A 263 -32.13 -6.18 -55.17
N VAL A 264 -32.61 -5.19 -55.92
CA VAL A 264 -34.05 -5.00 -56.13
C VAL A 264 -34.54 -6.13 -57.05
N VAL A 265 -35.15 -7.16 -56.47
CA VAL A 265 -35.95 -8.11 -57.25
C VAL A 265 -37.23 -7.40 -57.63
N LYS A 266 -37.29 -6.84 -58.85
CA LYS A 266 -38.57 -6.42 -59.41
C LYS A 266 -39.41 -7.67 -59.61
N LYS A 267 -40.44 -7.88 -58.79
CA LYS A 267 -41.53 -8.80 -59.14
C LYS A 267 -42.41 -8.11 -60.21
N MET A 268 -41.88 -8.05 -61.43
CA MET A 268 -42.65 -7.90 -62.65
C MET A 268 -42.55 -9.27 -63.32
N GLU A 269 -43.55 -10.15 -63.26
CA GLU A 269 -44.83 -10.02 -63.96
C GLU A 269 -45.94 -10.84 -63.24
N GLU A 270 -46.81 -10.19 -62.47
CA GLU A 270 -48.15 -10.75 -62.17
C GLU A 270 -49.28 -9.72 -62.41
N LEU A 271 -48.96 -8.50 -62.84
CA LEU A 271 -49.95 -7.43 -63.09
C LEU A 271 -50.27 -7.19 -64.57
N PHE A 272 -49.58 -7.85 -65.51
CA PHE A 272 -49.89 -7.72 -66.94
C PHE A 272 -51.10 -8.58 -67.39
N PHE A 273 -51.53 -9.56 -66.58
CA PHE A 273 -52.72 -10.37 -66.90
C PHE A 273 -54.05 -9.79 -66.39
N TYR A 274 -54.05 -8.76 -65.55
CA TYR A 274 -55.32 -8.18 -65.06
C TYR A 274 -55.85 -7.02 -65.93
N LEU A 275 -54.99 -6.26 -66.62
CA LEU A 275 -55.44 -5.16 -67.49
C LEU A 275 -55.85 -5.61 -68.90
N LEU A 276 -55.32 -6.73 -69.42
CA LEU A 276 -55.74 -7.27 -70.72
C LEU A 276 -57.11 -7.97 -70.68
N THR A 277 -57.53 -8.50 -69.52
CA THR A 277 -58.82 -9.21 -69.39
C THR A 277 -60.02 -8.26 -69.28
N VAL A 278 -59.80 -6.99 -68.91
CA VAL A 278 -60.88 -5.98 -68.82
C VAL A 278 -61.15 -5.33 -70.18
N ASP A 279 -60.12 -5.09 -71.01
CA ASP A 279 -60.27 -4.37 -72.28
C ASP A 279 -60.87 -5.23 -73.41
N ILE A 280 -60.78 -6.56 -73.33
CA ILE A 280 -61.38 -7.47 -74.33
C ILE A 280 -62.90 -7.59 -74.16
N ASN A 281 -63.45 -7.32 -72.97
CA ASN A 281 -64.88 -7.54 -72.68
C ASN A 281 -65.80 -6.34 -72.97
N VAL A 282 -65.27 -5.17 -73.37
CA VAL A 282 -66.09 -3.96 -73.62
C VAL A 282 -66.34 -3.71 -75.12
N ARG A 283 -65.67 -4.40 -76.04
CA ARG A 283 -65.79 -4.14 -77.49
C ARG A 283 -66.80 -5.00 -78.27
N ASN A 284 -67.56 -5.88 -77.61
CA ASN A 284 -68.53 -6.76 -78.27
C ASN A 284 -69.97 -6.67 -77.69
N MET A 285 -70.54 -5.47 -77.56
CA MET A 285 -72.00 -5.31 -77.42
C MET A 285 -72.61 -4.75 -78.72
N PRO A 286 -73.65 -5.39 -79.28
CA PRO A 286 -74.35 -4.89 -80.47
C PRO A 286 -75.31 -3.75 -80.09
N PHE A 287 -75.22 -2.63 -80.80
CA PHE A 287 -76.26 -1.61 -80.84
C PHE A 287 -77.55 -2.21 -81.44
N LYS A 288 -78.58 -2.43 -80.62
CA LYS A 288 -79.96 -2.61 -81.10
C LYS A 288 -80.67 -1.26 -81.08
N ASN A 289 -80.95 -0.74 -82.28
CA ASN A 289 -81.96 0.29 -82.52
C ASN A 289 -83.33 -0.20 -82.03
N LEU A 290 -84.03 0.59 -81.21
CA LEU A 290 -85.49 0.54 -81.14
C LEU A 290 -86.05 1.97 -81.13
N ALA A 291 -86.90 2.23 -82.12
CA ALA A 291 -87.47 3.51 -82.46
C ALA A 291 -88.59 3.95 -81.51
N LEU A 292 -88.66 5.26 -81.28
CA LEU A 292 -89.84 5.97 -80.81
C LEU A 292 -90.89 6.02 -81.94
N ARG A 293 -92.12 5.59 -81.65
CA ARG A 293 -93.33 6.02 -82.37
C ARG A 293 -94.47 6.28 -81.39
N ASN A 294 -95.04 7.47 -81.57
CA ASN A 294 -96.25 8.07 -80.99
C ASN A 294 -97.40 7.10 -80.67
N MET A 295 -97.93 7.17 -79.44
CA MET A 295 -99.26 7.72 -79.10
C MET A 295 -99.43 7.73 -77.58
#